data_AF-A0A963JCQ0-F1
#
_entry.id   AF-A0A963JCQ0-F1
#
_cell.length_a   1.000
_cell.length_b   1.000
_cell.length_c   1.000
_cell.angle_alpha   90.00
_cell.angle_beta   90.00
_cell.angle_gamma   90.00
#
_symmetry.space_group_name_H-M   'P 1'
#
loop_
_entity.id
_entity.type
_entity.pdbx_description
1 polymer ?
#
loop_
_entity_poly.entity_id
_entity_poly.type
_entity_poly.pdbx_seq_one_letter_code
_entity_poly.pdbx_strand_id
1 'polypeptide(L)'
;GMKTSAITLGRFDVAAVLAFYLGLVVIWGLALRAQGFGVGLFTALALVLVQVVWHALMIRGRTRDGCFRAFRLNHWIGLTLFAGIATDLLLRQ
;
A
#
# COMPACT_ATOMS: atom_id res chain seq x y z
N GLY A 1 -7.74 -15.95 -24.75
CA GLY A 1 -6.87 -14.79 -24.43
C GLY A 1 -6.92 -14.52 -22.94
N MET A 2 -5.77 -14.27 -22.31
CA MET A 2 -5.73 -13.96 -20.87
C MET A 2 -6.47 -12.64 -20.58
N LYS A 3 -7.51 -12.69 -19.74
CA LYS A 3 -8.17 -11.49 -19.22
C LYS A 3 -7.37 -10.99 -18.02
N THR A 4 -6.51 -10.00 -18.23
CA THR A 4 -5.79 -9.32 -17.14
C THR A 4 -6.48 -8.01 -16.81
N SER A 5 -6.43 -7.61 -15.54
CA SER A 5 -6.91 -6.32 -15.04
C SER A 5 -6.28 -5.14 -15.78
N ALA A 6 -5.08 -5.30 -16.37
CA ALA A 6 -4.47 -4.31 -17.24
C ALA A 6 -5.29 -4.01 -18.51
N ILE A 7 -6.00 -5.01 -19.06
CA ILE A 7 -6.86 -4.85 -20.24
C ILE A 7 -8.20 -4.20 -19.85
N THR A 8 -8.75 -4.54 -18.68
CA THR A 8 -10.04 -4.01 -18.20
C THR A 8 -9.93 -2.57 -17.70
N LEU A 9 -8.85 -2.23 -16.99
CA LEU A 9 -8.64 -0.89 -16.45
C LEU A 9 -8.06 0.08 -17.49
N GLY A 10 -7.32 -0.42 -18.48
CA GLY A 10 -6.76 0.37 -19.57
C GLY A 10 -6.02 1.60 -19.05
N ARG A 11 -6.54 2.81 -19.35
CA ARG A 11 -5.96 4.09 -18.90
C ARG A 11 -6.07 4.36 -17.40
N PHE A 12 -6.95 3.65 -16.69
CA PHE A 12 -7.22 3.84 -15.26
C PHE A 12 -6.40 2.90 -14.37
N ASP A 13 -5.47 2.14 -14.95
CA ASP A 13 -4.56 1.25 -14.24
C ASP A 13 -3.87 1.90 -13.05
N VAL A 14 -3.24 3.07 -13.25
CA VAL A 14 -2.55 3.82 -12.20
C VAL A 14 -3.54 4.27 -11.12
N ALA A 15 -4.69 4.83 -11.53
CA ALA A 15 -5.70 5.32 -10.59
C ALA A 15 -6.26 4.19 -9.72
N ALA A 16 -6.52 3.02 -10.31
CA ALA A 16 -6.99 1.84 -9.59
C ALA A 16 -5.95 1.31 -8.60
N VAL A 17 -4.67 1.25 -8.99
CA VAL A 17 -3.58 0.86 -8.07
C VAL A 17 -3.52 1.79 -6.86
N LEU A 18 -3.59 3.11 -7.09
CA LEU A 18 -3.61 4.08 -5.99
C LEU A 18 -4.87 3.95 -5.13
N ALA A 19 -6.04 3.72 -5.74
CA ALA A 19 -7.29 3.50 -5.01
C ALA A 19 -7.20 2.25 -4.10
N PHE A 20 -6.60 1.16 -4.57
CA PHE A 20 -6.39 -0.04 -3.75
C PHE A 20 -5.41 0.20 -2.61
N TYR A 21 -4.34 0.98 -2.82
CA TYR A 21 -3.45 1.36 -1.74
C TYR A 21 -4.13 2.23 -0.68
N LEU A 22 -4.95 3.20 -1.10
CA LEU A 22 -5.74 4.01 -0.18
C LEU A 22 -6.76 3.15 0.57
N GLY A 23 -7.41 2.21 -0.13
CA GLY A 23 -8.29 1.20 0.48
C GLY A 23 -7.57 0.38 1.55
N LEU A 24 -6.34 -0.08 1.28
CA LEU A 24 -5.51 -0.77 2.26
C LEU A 24 -5.28 0.09 3.52
N VAL A 25 -4.87 1.35 3.35
CA VAL A 25 -4.62 2.27 4.47
C VAL A 25 -5.88 2.51 5.30
N VAL A 26 -7.02 2.77 4.64
CA VAL A 26 -8.29 3.05 5.31
C VAL A 26 -8.81 1.80 6.04
N ILE A 27 -8.85 0.64 5.37
CA ILE A 27 -9.37 -0.60 5.94
C ILE A 27 -8.56 -0.99 7.18
N TRP A 28 -7.23 -1.02 7.08
CA TRP A 28 -6.38 -1.37 8.22
C TRP A 28 -6.42 -0.32 9.33
N GLY A 29 -6.41 0.96 8.97
CA GLY A 29 -6.56 2.05 9.92
C GLY A 29 -7.84 1.94 10.75
N LEU A 30 -8.98 1.74 10.10
CA LEU A 30 -10.26 1.57 10.79
C LEU A 30 -10.31 0.28 11.61
N ALA A 31 -9.93 -0.87 11.02
CA ALA A 31 -10.02 -2.17 11.66
C ALA A 31 -9.16 -2.29 12.93
N LEU A 32 -7.94 -1.73 12.91
CA LEU A 32 -7.04 -1.80 14.06
C LEU A 32 -7.26 -0.67 15.06
N ARG A 33 -7.68 0.52 14.60
CA ARG A 33 -8.05 1.60 15.53
C ARG A 33 -9.23 1.22 16.42
N ALA A 34 -10.19 0.46 15.89
CA ALA A 34 -11.31 -0.12 16.64
C ALA A 34 -10.84 -1.11 17.72
N GLN A 35 -9.69 -1.75 17.54
CA GLN A 35 -9.05 -2.64 18.50
C GLN A 35 -8.08 -1.91 19.45
N GLY A 36 -8.16 -0.57 19.50
CA GLY A 36 -7.34 0.27 20.36
C GLY A 36 -5.99 0.65 19.75
N PHE A 37 -5.63 0.17 18.54
CA PHE A 37 -4.60 0.71 17.63
C PHE A 37 -3.99 2.08 17.97
N GLY A 38 -2.69 2.21 18.28
CA GLY A 38 -2.07 3.45 18.78
C GLY A 38 -1.10 4.11 17.80
N VAL A 39 -0.09 4.77 18.36
CA VAL A 39 0.91 5.59 17.64
C VAL A 39 1.73 4.74 16.64
N GLY A 40 2.02 3.48 16.96
CA GLY A 40 2.78 2.59 16.09
C GLY A 40 2.03 2.30 14.79
N LEU A 41 0.72 2.05 14.88
CA LEU A 41 -0.15 1.91 13.70
C LEU A 41 -0.13 3.16 12.83
N PHE A 42 -0.41 4.34 13.41
CA PHE A 42 -0.51 5.58 12.63
C PHE A 42 0.82 5.96 11.97
N THR A 43 1.94 5.72 12.65
CA THR A 43 3.28 5.91 12.08
C THR A 43 3.51 5.01 10.88
N ALA A 44 3.16 3.72 10.98
CA ALA A 44 3.30 2.80 9.85
C ALA A 44 2.37 3.14 8.68
N LEU A 45 1.12 3.55 8.93
CA LEU A 45 0.21 4.00 7.88
C LEU A 45 0.74 5.25 7.17
N ALA A 46 1.35 6.20 7.89
CA ALA A 46 1.99 7.36 7.29
C ALA A 46 3.18 6.96 6.39
N LEU A 47 4.03 6.03 6.85
CA LEU A 47 5.14 5.50 6.06
C LEU A 47 4.67 4.71 4.83
N VAL A 48 3.55 3.98 4.94
CA VAL A 48 2.91 3.33 3.79
C VAL A 48 2.46 4.38 2.78
N LEU A 49 1.83 5.48 3.19
CA LEU A 49 1.42 6.55 2.28
C LEU A 49 2.62 7.17 1.53
N VAL A 50 3.76 7.36 2.19
CA VAL A 50 5.00 7.79 1.53
C VAL A 50 5.44 6.79 0.45
N GLN A 51 5.39 5.49 0.75
CA GLN A 51 5.70 4.44 -0.22
C GLN A 51 4.70 4.38 -1.39
N VAL A 52 3.43 4.66 -1.13
CA VAL A 52 2.38 4.75 -2.16
C VAL A 52 2.67 5.90 -3.12
N VAL A 53 3.07 7.07 -2.61
CA VAL A 53 3.50 8.19 -3.46
C VAL A 53 4.72 7.80 -4.30
N TRP A 54 5.69 7.11 -3.71
CA TRP A 54 6.85 6.60 -4.45
C TRP A 54 6.45 5.61 -5.55
N HIS A 55 5.50 4.70 -5.26
CA HIS A 55 4.92 3.80 -6.25
C HIS A 55 4.21 4.56 -7.37
N ALA A 56 3.44 5.60 -7.05
CA ALA A 56 2.78 6.46 -8.04
C ALA A 56 3.79 7.06 -9.03
N LEU A 57 4.95 7.52 -8.52
CA LEU A 57 6.01 8.08 -9.35
C LEU A 57 6.68 7.05 -10.26
N MET A 58 6.71 5.76 -9.86
CA MET A 58 7.24 4.67 -10.67
C MET A 58 6.26 4.22 -11.77
N ILE A 59 4.97 4.15 -11.47
CA ILE A 59 3.96 3.61 -12.41
C ILE A 59 3.35 4.67 -13.33
N ARG A 60 3.47 5.98 -13.00
CA ARG A 60 2.91 7.08 -13.84
C ARG A 60 3.39 7.05 -15.28
N GLY A 61 4.61 6.57 -15.53
CA GLY A 61 5.21 6.50 -16.87
C GLY A 61 4.70 5.32 -17.71
N ARG A 62 3.93 4.39 -17.11
CA ARG A 62 3.43 3.15 -17.74
C ARG A 62 4.50 2.36 -18.51
N THR A 63 5.77 2.48 -18.09
CA THR A 63 6.86 1.69 -18.66
C THR A 63 6.90 0.33 -18.00
N ARG A 64 7.25 -0.70 -18.77
CA ARG A 64 7.38 -2.08 -18.25
C ARG A 64 8.32 -2.11 -17.04
N ASP A 65 9.48 -1.48 -17.15
CA ASP A 65 10.49 -1.49 -16.08
C ASP A 65 10.02 -0.78 -14.82
N GLY A 66 9.30 0.34 -14.97
CA GLY A 66 8.70 1.06 -13.84
C GLY A 66 7.64 0.22 -13.12
N CYS A 67 6.75 -0.41 -13.86
CA CYS A 67 5.71 -1.28 -13.31
C CYS A 67 6.29 -2.55 -12.65
N PHE A 68 7.29 -3.19 -13.26
CA PHE A 68 7.98 -4.35 -12.68
C PHE A 68 8.76 -3.98 -11.41
N ARG A 69 9.39 -2.80 -11.40
CA ARG A 69 10.05 -2.28 -10.21
C ARG A 69 9.04 -2.03 -9.08
N ALA A 70 7.92 -1.37 -9.38
CA ALA A 70 6.85 -1.16 -8.40
C ALA A 70 6.31 -2.51 -7.87
N PHE A 71 6.07 -3.49 -8.75
CA PHE A 71 5.64 -4.83 -8.33
C PHE A 71 6.64 -5.49 -7.39
N ARG A 72 7.94 -5.49 -7.76
CA ARG A 72 9.00 -6.09 -6.93
C ARG A 72 9.12 -5.41 -5.57
N LEU A 73 8.98 -4.08 -5.51
CA LEU A 73 9.11 -3.32 -4.27
C LEU A 73 7.85 -3.29 -3.42
N ASN A 74 6.72 -3.80 -3.92
CA ASN A 74 5.45 -3.79 -3.20
C ASN A 74 5.46 -4.52 -1.86
N HIS A 75 6.36 -5.49 -1.68
CA HIS A 75 6.50 -6.20 -0.40
C HIS A 75 6.94 -5.27 0.76
N TRP A 76 7.62 -4.15 0.48
CA TRP A 76 8.03 -3.17 1.50
C TRP A 76 6.83 -2.49 2.16
N ILE A 77 5.74 -2.27 1.43
CA ILE A 77 4.48 -1.75 1.99
C ILE A 77 3.92 -2.74 3.01
N GLY A 78 3.89 -4.03 2.66
CA GLY A 78 3.45 -5.09 3.57
C GLY A 78 4.33 -5.22 4.80
N LEU A 79 5.66 -5.18 4.63
CA LEU A 79 6.62 -5.21 5.73
C LEU A 79 6.46 -4.01 6.68
N THR A 80 6.26 -2.81 6.13
CA THR A 80 6.10 -1.58 6.92
C THR A 80 4.84 -1.64 7.78
N LEU A 81 3.72 -2.07 7.19
CA LEU A 81 2.47 -2.25 7.92
C LEU A 81 2.62 -3.33 9.00
N PHE A 82 3.20 -4.47 8.66
CA PHE A 82 3.45 -5.56 9.61
C PHE A 82 4.32 -5.09 10.79
N ALA A 83 5.44 -4.42 10.52
CA ALA A 83 6.33 -3.89 11.56
C ALA A 83 5.60 -2.90 12.48
N GLY A 84 4.80 -2.00 11.92
CA GLY A 84 3.98 -1.08 12.72
C GLY A 84 2.99 -1.78 13.65
N ILE A 85 2.27 -2.78 13.14
CA ILE A 85 1.34 -3.59 13.92
C ILE A 85 2.09 -4.36 15.01
N ALA A 86 3.21 -5.01 14.68
CA ALA A 86 4.01 -5.76 15.62
C ALA A 86 4.57 -4.86 16.73
N THR A 87 5.12 -3.69 16.39
CA THR A 87 5.63 -2.71 17.36
C THR A 87 4.52 -2.20 18.26
N ASP A 88 3.35 -1.86 17.71
CA ASP A 88 2.23 -1.38 18.51
C ASP A 88 1.70 -2.50 19.43
N LEU A 89 1.68 -3.75 18.96
CA LEU A 89 1.35 -4.92 19.80
C LEU A 89 2.38 -5.14 20.92
N LEU A 90 3.67 -5.01 20.63
CA LEU A 90 4.76 -5.12 21.61
C LEU A 90 4.69 -4.03 22.69
N LEU A 91 4.30 -2.80 22.33
CA LEU A 91 4.19 -1.67 23.26
C LEU A 91 2.92 -1.70 24.13
N ARG A 92 1.92 -2.52 23.76
CA ARG A 92 0.69 -2.71 24.53
C ARG A 92 0.80 -3.79 25.60
N GLN A 93 1.75 -4.72 25.45
CA GLN A 93 2.04 -5.72 26.47
C GLN A 93 2.75 -5.06 27.64
#